data_AF-A0ABD0P0Q2-F1
#
_entry.id   AF-A0ABD0P0Q2-F1
#
_cell.length_a   1.000
_cell.length_b   1.000
_cell.length_c   1.000
_cell.angle_alpha   90.00
_cell.angle_beta   90.00
_cell.angle_gamma   90.00
#
_symmetry.space_group_name_H-M   'P 1'
#
loop_
_entity.id
_entity.type
_entity.pdbx_description
1 polymer ?
#
loop_
_entity_poly.entity_id
_entity_poly.type
_entity_poly.pdbx_seq_one_letter_code
_entity_poly.pdbx_strand_id
1 'polypeptide(L)' 'VMSEPFDCDSCKESLYGRKYIQVDDVPHCVPCYDRLYANTCQECKELIEHNSR' A
#
# COMPACT_ATOMS: atom_id res chain seq x y z
N VAL A 1 7.64 1.67 -26.37
CA VAL A 1 7.97 2.11 -25.00
C VAL A 1 7.47 1.02 -24.08
N MET A 2 8.35 0.14 -23.59
CA MET A 2 7.94 -0.77 -22.51
C MET A 2 7.82 0.11 -21.28
N SER A 3 6.59 0.35 -20.84
CA SER A 3 6.34 0.99 -19.54
C SER A 3 7.03 0.13 -18.48
N GLU A 4 7.89 0.73 -17.68
CA GLU A 4 8.42 0.07 -16.50
C GLU A 4 7.23 -0.42 -15.64
N PRO A 5 7.28 -1.66 -15.13
CA PRO A 5 6.19 -2.22 -14.34
C PRO A 5 6.00 -1.35 -13.10
N PHE A 6 4.93 -0.56 -13.10
CA PHE A 6 4.55 0.29 -11.99
C PHE A 6 3.43 -0.40 -11.21
N ASP A 7 3.79 -1.57 -10.70
CA ASP A 7 2.90 -2.47 -10.01
C ASP A 7 3.32 -2.57 -8.55
N CYS A 8 2.36 -2.83 -7.67
CA CYS A 8 2.61 -3.02 -6.25
C CYS A 8 3.58 -4.17 -6.05
N ASP A 9 4.64 -3.98 -5.26
CA ASP A 9 5.59 -5.05 -5.05
C ASP A 9 4.97 -6.27 -4.33
N SER A 10 4.01 -6.05 -3.44
CA SER A 10 3.38 -7.11 -2.63
C SER A 10 2.32 -7.92 -3.37
N CYS A 11 1.44 -7.27 -4.14
CA CYS A 11 0.32 -7.94 -4.81
C CYS A 11 0.44 -7.97 -6.34
N LYS A 12 1.45 -7.31 -6.91
CA LYS A 12 1.70 -7.16 -8.35
C LYS A 12 0.51 -6.54 -9.11
N GLU A 13 -0.34 -5.79 -8.41
CA GLU A 13 -1.43 -5.04 -9.02
C GLU A 13 -0.94 -3.70 -9.57
N SER A 14 -1.49 -3.30 -10.72
CA SER A 14 -1.13 -2.05 -11.37
C SER A 14 -1.49 -0.82 -10.56
N LEU A 15 -0.49 0.02 -10.29
CA LEU A 15 -0.64 1.27 -9.53
C LEU A 15 -0.92 2.48 -10.41
N TYR A 16 -0.90 2.32 -11.74
CA TYR A 16 -1.24 3.37 -12.68
C TYR A 16 -2.65 3.93 -12.39
N GLY A 17 -2.72 5.24 -12.09
CA GLY A 17 -3.98 5.92 -11.79
C GLY A 17 -4.58 5.61 -10.41
N ARG A 18 -3.85 4.91 -9.53
CA ARG A 18 -4.28 4.57 -8.17
C ARG A 18 -3.40 5.26 -7.14
N LYS A 19 -3.90 5.37 -5.91
CA LYS A 19 -3.08 5.81 -4.78
C LYS A 19 -2.10 4.68 -4.41
N TYR A 20 -0.87 5.05 -4.17
CA TYR A 20 0.19 4.15 -3.73
C TYR A 20 1.11 4.89 -2.76
N ILE A 21 1.92 4.12 -2.02
CA ILE A 21 2.90 4.60 -1.07
C ILE A 21 4.25 3.96 -1.43
N GLN A 22 5.32 4.73 -1.42
CA GLN A 22 6.66 4.25 -1.76
C GLN A 22 7.49 4.15 -0.47
N VAL A 23 7.98 2.95 -0.18
CA VAL A 23 8.78 2.64 1.03
C VAL A 23 10.13 2.13 0.57
N ASP A 24 11.22 2.79 0.97
CA ASP A 24 12.59 2.43 0.54
C ASP A 24 12.69 2.25 -0.99
N ASP A 25 12.10 3.18 -1.76
CA ASP A 25 12.00 3.14 -3.23
C ASP A 25 11.17 1.99 -3.83
N VAL A 26 10.47 1.21 -3.02
CA VAL A 26 9.55 0.15 -3.46
C VAL A 26 8.10 0.64 -3.44
N PRO A 27 7.37 0.58 -4.58
CA PRO A 27 5.99 1.03 -4.64
C PRO A 27 5.02 -0.04 -4.09
N HIS A 28 4.18 0.35 -3.13
CA HIS A 28 3.15 -0.48 -2.53
C HIS A 28 1.76 0.13 -2.68
N CYS A 29 0.77 -0.72 -2.93
CA CYS A 29 -0.63 -0.34 -2.91
C CYS A 29 -1.02 0.11 -1.48
N VAL A 30 -1.91 1.10 -1.33
CA VAL A 30 -2.35 1.58 0.01
C VAL A 30 -2.78 0.42 0.93
N PRO A 31 -3.64 -0.53 0.53
CA PRO A 31 -4.03 -1.62 1.43
C PRO A 31 -2.89 -2.61 1.72
N CYS A 32 -1.91 -2.73 0.82
CA CYS A 32 -0.72 -3.55 1.02
C CYS A 32 0.20 -2.88 2.05
N TYR A 33 0.41 -1.58 1.90
CA TYR A 33 1.16 -0.76 2.84
C TYR A 33 0.50 -0.80 4.21
N ASP A 34 -0.81 -0.58 4.30
CA ASP A 34 -1.52 -0.64 5.57
C ASP A 34 -1.40 -2.04 6.21
N ARG A 35 -1.52 -3.13 5.46
CA ARG A 35 -1.31 -4.47 6.03
C ARG A 35 0.12 -4.68 6.55
N LEU A 36 1.13 -4.14 5.88
CA LEU A 36 2.55 -4.35 6.20
C LEU A 36 3.06 -3.41 7.29
N TYR A 37 2.55 -2.19 7.33
CA TYR A 37 3.09 -1.07 8.12
C TYR A 37 2.05 -0.38 9.01
N ALA A 38 0.74 -0.64 8.86
CA ALA A 38 -0.23 -0.03 9.75
C ALA A 38 -0.07 -0.56 11.17
N ASN A 39 -0.15 0.36 12.11
CA ASN A 39 -0.21 0.03 13.52
C ASN A 39 -1.58 -0.57 13.83
N THR A 40 -1.60 -1.62 14.65
CA THR A 40 -2.84 -2.12 15.22
C THR A 40 -3.28 -1.21 16.36
N CYS A 41 -4.53 -0.76 16.31
CA CYS A 41 -5.19 -0.03 17.38
C CYS A 41 -5.17 -0.85 18.68
N GLN A 42 -4.62 -0.30 19.76
CA GLN A 42 -4.50 -1.06 21.02
C GLN A 42 -5.87 -1.33 21.67
N GLU A 43 -6.82 -0.39 21.52
CA GLU A 43 -8.19 -0.48 22.06
C GLU A 43 -9.06 -1.42 21.22
N CYS A 44 -9.14 -1.16 19.92
CA CYS A 44 -10.05 -1.84 18.99
C CYS A 44 -9.46 -3.09 18.34
N LYS A 45 -8.14 -3.31 18.45
CA LYS A 45 -7.40 -4.43 17.84
C LYS A 45 -7.50 -4.51 16.32
N GLU A 46 -7.99 -3.46 15.66
CA GLU A 46 -8.06 -3.34 14.20
C GLU A 46 -6.84 -2.63 13.63
N LEU A 47 -6.53 -2.87 12.35
CA LEU A 47 -5.48 -2.15 11.64
C LEU A 47 -5.90 -0.70 11.41
N ILE A 48 -5.02 0.25 11.73
CA ILE A 48 -5.24 1.66 11.44
C ILE A 48 -4.94 1.90 9.95
N GLU A 49 -5.91 1.59 9.10
CA GLU A 49 -5.79 1.78 7.65
C GLU A 49 -5.80 3.28 7.30
N HIS A 50 -5.03 3.67 6.28
CA HIS A 50 -5.00 5.03 5.70
C HIS A 50 -6.33 5.44 5.05
N ASN A 51 -7.31 4.54 4.97
CA ASN A 51 -8.64 4.78 4.44
C ASN A 51 -9.69 5.01 5.55
N SER A 52 -9.28 5.49 6.72
CA SER A 52 -10.21 5.97 7.75
C SER A 52 -10.97 7.19 7.20
N ARG A 53 -12.22 6.97 6.83
CA ARG A 53 -13.16 7.96 6.27
C ARG A 53 -13.72 8.89 7.35
#